data_AF-A0A4P1QZG4-F1
#
_entry.id   AF-A0A4P1QZG4-F1
#
_cell.length_a   1.000
_cell.length_b   1.000
_cell.length_c   1.000
_cell.angle_alpha   90.00
_cell.angle_beta   90.00
_cell.angle_gamma   90.00
#
_symmetry.space_group_name_H-M   'P 1'
#
loop_
_entity.id
_entity.type
_entity.pdbx_description
1 polymer ?
#
loop_
_entity_poly.entity_id
_entity_poly.type
_entity_poly.pdbx_seq_one_letter_code
_entity_poly.pdbx_strand_id
1 'polypeptide(L)'
;MTNSIVAETSSFETSEVLATCLASTPLLSESWRLCSVANDTAPWSFVTEQGGGGGGVTYVAFSSAQMMASGWECSWRNMIPLESMGELPLFWWHRNKELDEPVMVHQGILKLFWTFFNSFQNQDLNSIS
;
A
#
# COMPACT_ATOMS: atom_id res chain seq x y z
N MET A 1 34.46 0.34 -23.30
CA MET A 1 33.79 1.13 -22.23
C MET A 1 32.51 1.76 -22.79
N THR A 2 31.63 0.95 -23.39
CA THR A 2 30.48 1.41 -24.21
C THR A 2 29.17 0.72 -23.83
N ASN A 3 29.21 -0.34 -23.03
CA ASN A 3 28.02 -1.12 -22.68
C ASN A 3 27.17 -0.47 -21.57
N SER A 4 27.72 0.47 -20.80
CA SER A 4 27.00 1.12 -19.69
C SER A 4 26.01 2.18 -20.16
N ILE A 5 26.32 2.92 -21.24
CA ILE A 5 25.46 4.04 -21.71
C ILE A 5 24.21 3.51 -22.43
N VAL A 6 24.33 2.40 -23.15
CA VAL A 6 23.22 1.80 -23.91
C VAL A 6 22.18 1.14 -22.99
N ALA A 7 22.62 0.58 -21.85
CA ALA A 7 21.73 -0.01 -20.87
C ALA A 7 20.90 1.07 -20.13
N GLU A 8 21.53 2.20 -19.78
CA GLU A 8 20.87 3.34 -19.13
C GLU A 8 19.84 4.03 -20.04
N THR A 9 20.10 4.13 -21.35
CA THR A 9 19.12 4.70 -22.29
C THR A 9 17.89 3.81 -22.47
N SER A 10 18.06 2.49 -22.41
CA SER A 10 16.96 1.51 -22.54
C SER A 10 16.03 1.50 -21.32
N SER A 11 16.59 1.58 -20.11
CA SER A 11 15.80 1.64 -18.86
C SER A 11 15.06 2.97 -18.70
N PHE A 12 15.68 4.08 -19.11
CA PHE A 12 15.05 5.40 -19.12
C PHE A 12 13.89 5.48 -20.11
N GLU A 13 14.09 5.08 -21.36
CA GLU A 13 13.05 5.08 -22.39
C GLU A 13 11.86 4.19 -22.00
N THR A 14 12.13 3.03 -21.41
CA THR A 14 11.08 2.14 -20.88
C THR A 14 10.29 2.80 -19.74
N SER A 15 10.96 3.56 -18.87
CA SER A 15 10.32 4.27 -17.76
C SER A 15 9.44 5.42 -18.25
N GLU A 16 9.89 6.16 -19.28
CA GLU A 16 9.13 7.24 -19.91
C GLU A 16 7.85 6.70 -20.57
N VAL A 17 7.94 5.59 -21.29
CA VAL A 17 6.78 4.93 -21.91
C VAL A 17 5.79 4.46 -20.85
N LEU A 18 6.27 3.83 -19.77
CA LEU A 18 5.42 3.40 -18.66
C LEU A 18 4.74 4.58 -17.96
N ALA A 19 5.50 5.65 -17.68
CA ALA A 19 4.97 6.85 -17.04
C ALA A 19 3.91 7.53 -17.91
N THR A 20 4.16 7.64 -19.21
CA THR A 20 3.21 8.17 -20.19
C THR A 20 1.95 7.31 -20.27
N CYS A 21 2.11 6.00 -20.29
CA CYS A 21 0.99 5.06 -20.26
C CYS A 21 0.14 5.26 -19.00
N LEU A 22 0.74 5.27 -17.81
CA LEU A 22 0.03 5.51 -16.56
C LEU A 22 -0.68 6.86 -16.54
N ALA A 23 0.00 7.93 -16.98
CA ALA A 23 -0.56 9.29 -17.05
C ALA A 23 -1.71 9.42 -18.07
N SER A 24 -1.75 8.57 -19.10
CA SER A 24 -2.85 8.53 -20.08
C SER A 24 -4.12 7.87 -19.55
N THR A 25 -4.04 7.17 -18.40
CA THR A 25 -5.18 6.54 -17.74
C THR A 25 -5.72 7.42 -16.60
N PRO A 26 -7.00 7.26 -16.20
CA PRO A 26 -7.54 7.92 -15.01
C PRO A 26 -7.02 7.29 -13.70
N LEU A 27 -6.14 6.30 -13.74
CA LEU A 27 -5.74 5.54 -12.56
C LEU A 27 -5.15 6.44 -11.47
N LEU A 28 -4.22 7.32 -11.82
CA LEU A 28 -3.53 8.18 -10.87
C LEU A 28 -4.46 9.27 -10.31
N SER A 29 -5.23 9.93 -11.17
CA SER A 29 -6.14 10.99 -10.75
C SER A 29 -7.27 10.43 -9.87
N GLU A 30 -7.83 9.27 -10.22
CA GLU A 30 -8.90 8.66 -9.45
C GLU A 30 -8.41 8.09 -8.13
N SER A 31 -7.24 7.44 -8.12
CA SER A 31 -6.62 6.97 -6.87
C SER A 31 -6.35 8.14 -5.93
N TRP A 32 -5.80 9.25 -6.44
CA TRP A 32 -5.51 10.43 -5.62
C TRP A 32 -6.77 11.11 -5.08
N ARG A 33 -7.81 11.22 -5.92
CA ARG A 33 -9.12 11.75 -5.50
C ARG A 33 -9.70 10.91 -4.38
N LEU A 34 -9.73 9.58 -4.52
CA LEU A 34 -10.29 8.70 -3.50
C LEU A 34 -9.46 8.71 -2.20
N CYS A 35 -8.13 8.81 -2.29
CA CYS A 35 -7.26 9.00 -1.12
C CYS A 35 -7.59 10.29 -0.36
N SER A 36 -7.90 11.37 -1.08
CA SER A 36 -8.29 12.64 -0.46
C SER A 36 -9.63 12.49 0.27
N VAL A 37 -10.62 11.83 -0.35
CA VAL A 37 -11.90 11.51 0.29
C VAL A 37 -11.68 10.65 1.55
N ALA A 38 -10.89 9.58 1.46
CA ALA A 38 -10.63 8.72 2.62
C ALA A 38 -9.96 9.47 3.78
N ASN A 39 -9.06 10.41 3.49
CA ASN A 39 -8.44 11.26 4.51
C ASN A 39 -9.45 12.13 5.26
N ASP A 40 -10.49 12.61 4.57
CA ASP A 40 -11.52 13.47 5.17
C ASP A 40 -12.63 12.67 5.88
N THR A 41 -13.03 11.51 5.32
CA THR A 41 -14.28 10.84 5.72
C THR A 41 -14.09 9.53 6.46
N ALA A 42 -12.91 8.91 6.41
CA ALA A 42 -12.68 7.55 6.91
C ALA A 42 -11.56 7.50 7.96
N PRO A 43 -11.72 8.16 9.13
CA PRO A 43 -10.74 8.10 10.20
C PRO A 43 -10.37 6.65 10.57
N TRP A 44 -9.06 6.33 10.55
CA TRP A 44 -8.54 4.98 10.83
C TRP A 44 -9.15 3.86 10.00
N SER A 45 -9.78 4.19 8.87
CA SER A 45 -10.54 3.26 8.04
C SER A 45 -10.22 3.45 6.55
N PHE A 46 -11.02 2.82 5.70
CA PHE A 46 -10.89 2.85 4.25
C PHE A 46 -12.20 3.25 3.59
N VAL A 47 -12.10 3.71 2.34
CA VAL A 47 -13.22 3.93 1.43
C VAL A 47 -13.04 3.01 0.24
N THR A 48 -14.14 2.40 -0.22
CA THR A 48 -14.17 1.65 -1.46
C THR A 48 -15.03 2.37 -2.48
N GLU A 49 -14.60 2.35 -3.73
CA GLU A 49 -15.37 2.92 -4.83
C GLU A 49 -15.18 2.06 -6.08
N GLN A 50 -16.28 1.73 -6.75
CA GLN A 50 -16.22 0.97 -7.98
C GLN A 50 -15.95 1.93 -9.14
N GLY A 51 -14.80 1.75 -9.79
CA GLY A 51 -14.27 2.63 -10.80
C GLY A 51 -14.82 2.37 -12.19
N GLY A 52 -15.14 3.47 -12.88
CA GLY A 52 -15.57 3.49 -14.28
C GLY A 52 -16.99 2.97 -14.49
N GLY A 53 -17.76 3.62 -15.36
CA GLY A 53 -19.15 3.25 -15.70
C GLY A 53 -19.34 1.86 -16.34
N GLY A 54 -18.34 0.99 -16.29
CA GLY A 54 -18.32 -0.38 -16.82
C GLY A 54 -17.80 -1.45 -15.85
N GLY A 55 -17.72 -1.18 -14.54
CA GLY A 55 -17.65 -2.22 -13.49
C GLY A 55 -16.36 -3.05 -13.37
N GLY A 56 -15.26 -2.66 -14.03
CA GLY A 56 -14.05 -3.50 -14.11
C GLY A 56 -13.01 -3.34 -12.99
N VAL A 57 -13.06 -2.27 -12.20
CA VAL A 57 -12.03 -1.95 -11.19
C VAL A 57 -12.68 -1.51 -9.89
N THR A 58 -12.18 -1.98 -8.75
CA THR A 58 -12.55 -1.47 -7.42
C THR A 58 -11.35 -0.79 -6.80
N TYR A 59 -11.51 0.49 -6.48
CA TYR A 59 -10.53 1.27 -5.76
C TYR A 59 -10.75 1.11 -4.26
N VAL A 60 -9.67 0.91 -3.51
CA VAL A 60 -9.68 0.85 -2.05
C VAL A 60 -8.66 1.87 -1.54
N ALA A 61 -9.14 2.93 -0.91
CA ALA A 61 -8.30 4.00 -0.38
C ALA A 61 -8.27 3.95 1.14
N PHE A 62 -7.08 3.97 1.71
CA PHE A 62 -6.84 3.91 3.15
C PHE A 62 -6.48 5.29 3.70
N SER A 63 -7.15 5.71 4.77
CA SER A 63 -6.88 6.99 5.42
C SER A 63 -5.64 6.91 6.31
N SER A 64 -4.72 7.86 6.14
CA SER A 64 -3.54 8.00 7.03
C SER A 64 -3.51 9.33 7.79
N ALA A 65 -4.52 10.19 7.60
CA ALA A 65 -4.56 11.54 8.14
C ALA A 65 -4.40 11.60 9.67
N GLN A 66 -5.03 10.67 10.42
CA GLN A 66 -4.87 10.67 11.88
C GLN A 66 -3.52 10.13 12.36
N MET A 67 -2.79 9.34 11.58
CA MET A 67 -1.43 8.95 11.98
C MET A 67 -0.49 10.15 12.02
N MET A 68 -0.68 11.08 11.07
CA MET A 68 0.07 12.34 11.05
C MET A 68 -0.34 13.26 12.21
N ALA A 69 -1.64 13.29 12.55
CA ALA A 69 -2.15 14.11 13.64
C ALA A 69 -1.84 13.56 15.04
N SER A 70 -1.70 12.24 15.21
CA SER A 70 -1.53 11.59 16.51
C SER A 70 -0.09 11.61 17.05
N GLY A 71 0.85 12.28 16.37
CA GLY A 71 2.25 12.34 16.80
C GLY A 71 2.99 11.01 16.62
N TRP A 72 2.50 10.14 15.75
CA TRP A 72 3.12 8.84 15.47
C TRP A 72 4.40 8.92 14.63
N GLU A 73 4.96 10.11 14.43
CA GLU A 73 6.22 10.36 13.71
C GLU A 73 7.38 9.48 14.21
N CYS A 74 7.41 9.15 15.50
CA CYS A 74 8.43 8.27 16.08
C CYS A 74 8.31 6.80 15.62
N SER A 75 7.10 6.33 15.32
CA SER A 75 6.84 4.92 14.93
C SER A 75 7.22 4.61 13.48
N TRP A 76 7.41 5.65 12.65
CA TRP A 76 7.86 5.51 11.27
C TRP A 76 9.37 5.38 11.17
N ARG A 77 10.12 5.76 12.21
CA ARG A 77 11.57 5.51 12.26
C ARG A 77 11.92 4.17 12.87
N ASN A 78 10.98 3.56 13.60
CA ASN A 78 11.19 2.25 14.19
C ASN A 78 10.92 1.15 13.15
N MET A 79 11.96 0.41 12.81
CA MET A 79 11.84 -0.78 11.96
C MET A 79 11.74 -2.02 12.84
N ILE A 80 10.80 -2.90 12.52
CA ILE A 80 10.61 -4.17 13.21
C ILE A 80 10.57 -5.32 12.20
N PRO A 81 10.92 -6.55 12.61
CA PRO A 81 10.70 -7.72 11.78
C PRO A 81 9.22 -7.83 11.39
N LEU A 82 8.93 -8.14 10.13
CA LEU A 82 7.57 -8.29 9.60
C LEU A 82 6.75 -9.35 10.36
N GLU A 83 7.42 -10.37 10.89
CA GLU A 83 6.84 -11.44 11.71
C GLU A 83 6.53 -11.05 13.17
N SER A 84 6.92 -9.84 13.61
CA SER A 84 6.83 -9.44 15.01
C SER A 84 5.41 -9.11 15.50
N MET A 85 4.42 -8.94 14.62
CA MET A 85 3.13 -8.32 14.97
C MET A 85 1.90 -9.24 14.92
N GLY A 86 2.06 -10.56 14.76
CA GLY A 86 0.92 -11.47 14.89
C GLY A 86 1.19 -12.93 14.58
N GLU A 87 0.37 -13.80 15.18
CA GLU A 87 0.40 -15.26 15.08
C GLU A 87 -0.07 -15.80 13.71
N LEU A 88 -0.51 -14.92 12.79
CA LEU A 88 -0.97 -15.30 11.47
C LEU A 88 0.21 -15.36 10.48
N PRO A 89 0.36 -16.45 9.70
CA PRO A 89 1.45 -16.63 8.74
C PRO A 89 1.29 -15.78 7.46
N LEU A 90 0.67 -14.59 7.54
CA LEU A 90 0.36 -13.73 6.39
C LEU A 90 1.60 -13.41 5.55
N PHE A 91 2.77 -13.36 6.18
CA PHE A 91 4.04 -13.01 5.54
C PHE A 91 5.05 -14.15 5.49
N TRP A 92 4.63 -15.39 5.78
CA TRP A 92 5.53 -16.55 5.86
C TRP A 92 6.27 -16.83 4.54
N TRP A 93 5.65 -16.52 3.40
CA TRP A 93 6.26 -16.69 2.08
C TRP A 93 7.42 -15.71 1.81
N HIS A 94 7.47 -14.57 2.51
CA HIS A 94 8.58 -13.62 2.38
C HIS A 94 9.82 -13.98 3.21
N ARG A 95 9.87 -15.16 3.84
CA ARG A 95 11.13 -15.70 4.38
C ARG A 95 12.07 -15.99 3.22
N ASN A 96 13.03 -15.09 3.01
CA ASN A 96 14.12 -15.32 2.11
C ASN A 96 14.92 -16.50 2.67
N LYS A 97 14.81 -17.68 2.06
CA LYS A 97 15.46 -18.90 2.57
C LYS A 97 16.99 -18.85 2.48
N GLU A 98 17.55 -17.86 1.77
CA GLU A 98 18.98 -17.69 1.54
C GLU A 98 19.64 -16.63 2.43
N LEU A 99 18.85 -15.75 3.06
CA LEU A 99 19.33 -14.71 3.96
C LEU A 99 18.64 -14.91 5.31
N ASP A 100 19.41 -15.24 6.34
CA ASP A 100 18.94 -15.45 7.73
C ASP A 100 18.37 -14.17 8.39
N GLU A 101 18.25 -13.08 7.64
CA GLU A 101 17.77 -11.79 8.13
C GLU A 101 16.27 -11.59 7.82
N PRO A 102 15.46 -11.22 8.83
CA PRO A 102 14.04 -10.98 8.63
C PRO A 102 13.79 -9.71 7.82
N VAL A 103 12.71 -9.70 7.03
CA VAL A 103 12.25 -8.49 6.33
C VAL A 103 11.84 -7.44 7.37
N MET A 104 12.49 -6.29 7.35
CA MET A 104 12.24 -5.18 8.27
C MET A 104 11.21 -4.20 7.67
N VAL A 105 10.22 -3.80 8.46
CA VAL A 105 9.16 -2.86 8.07
C VAL A 105 8.95 -1.77 9.11
N HIS A 106 8.44 -0.62 8.68
CA HIS A 106 8.09 0.47 9.59
C HIS A 106 6.96 0.04 10.54
N GLN A 107 7.21 0.11 11.85
CA GLN A 107 6.27 -0.33 12.87
C GLN A 107 4.92 0.40 12.75
N GLY A 108 4.95 1.71 12.50
CA GLY A 108 3.73 2.50 12.32
C GLY A 108 2.88 2.02 11.13
N ILE A 109 3.51 1.72 9.99
CA ILE A 109 2.83 1.23 8.79
C ILE A 109 2.26 -0.18 9.05
N LEU A 110 3.01 -1.06 9.71
CA LEU A 110 2.52 -2.40 10.04
C LEU A 110 1.31 -2.36 10.99
N LYS A 111 1.33 -1.46 11.99
CA LYS A 111 0.17 -1.22 12.86
C LYS A 111 -1.04 -0.73 12.07
N LEU A 112 -0.82 0.22 11.15
CA LEU A 112 -1.89 0.75 10.32
C LEU A 112 -2.52 -0.35 9.45
N PHE A 113 -1.69 -1.15 8.79
CA PHE A 113 -2.14 -2.30 8.00
C PHE A 113 -2.99 -3.25 8.85
N TRP A 114 -2.55 -3.57 10.06
CA TRP A 114 -3.29 -4.46 10.96
C TRP A 114 -4.66 -3.89 11.36
N THR A 115 -4.74 -2.59 11.64
CA THR A 115 -6.03 -1.92 11.93
C THR A 115 -7.02 -2.12 10.78
N PHE A 116 -6.58 -1.94 9.53
CA PHE A 116 -7.43 -2.17 8.37
C PHE A 116 -7.75 -3.65 8.16
N PHE A 117 -6.77 -4.54 8.27
CA PHE A 117 -6.94 -5.98 8.11
C PHE A 117 -7.99 -6.53 9.07
N ASN A 118 -7.94 -6.13 10.35
CA ASN A 118 -8.96 -6.50 11.32
C ASN A 118 -10.34 -5.93 10.94
N SER A 119 -10.40 -4.71 10.43
CA SER A 119 -11.67 -4.13 9.94
C SER A 119 -12.27 -4.98 8.82
N PHE A 120 -11.46 -5.42 7.84
CA PHE A 120 -11.92 -6.33 6.78
C PHE A 120 -12.43 -7.66 7.33
N GLN A 121 -11.63 -8.34 8.16
CA GLN A 121 -12.01 -9.63 8.76
C GLN A 121 -13.33 -9.53 9.55
N ASN A 122 -13.52 -8.43 10.29
CA ASN A 122 -14.74 -8.21 11.06
C ASN A 122 -15.95 -7.83 10.19
N GLN A 123 -15.76 -7.18 9.04
CA GLN A 123 -16.85 -6.90 8.11
C GLN A 123 -17.32 -8.17 7.36
N ASP A 124 -16.39 -9.06 6.98
CA ASP A 124 -16.75 -10.34 6.36
C ASP A 124 -17.59 -11.21 7.31
N LEU A 125 -17.29 -11.22 8.61
CA LEU A 125 -18.05 -11.98 9.62
C LEU A 125 -19.49 -11.47 9.85
N ASN A 126 -19.73 -10.16 9.72
CA ASN A 126 -21.06 -9.57 9.89
C ASN A 126 -21.96 -9.69 8.63
N SER A 127 -21.41 -10.18 7.52
CA SER A 127 -22.17 -10.43 6.28
C SER A 127 -22.83 -11.82 6.23
N ILE A 128 -22.60 -12.66 7.27
CA ILE A 128 -23.02 -14.07 7.35
C ILE A 128 -24.02 -14.32 8.51
N SER A 129 -24.53 -13.26 9.16
CA SER A 129 -25.61 -13.38 10.18
C SER A 129 -26.93 -12.81 9.65
#